data_AF-A0A8J6XI98-F1
#
_entry.id   AF-A0A8J6XI98-F1
#
_cell.length_a   1.000
_cell.length_b   1.000
_cell.length_c   1.000
_cell.angle_alpha   90.00
_cell.angle_beta   90.00
_cell.angle_gamma   90.00
#
_symmetry.space_group_name_H-M   'P 1'
#
loop_
_entity.id
_entity.type
_entity.pdbx_description
1 polymer ?
#
loop_
_entity_poly.entity_id
_entity_poly.type
_entity_poly.pdbx_seq_one_letter_code
_entity_poly.pdbx_strand_id
1 'polypeptide(L)'
;MNKLTSEKLKSGALAIEKFRALQEREQEWLYELLSVGKSALLALKILDAISACPLSFEEIADECGCNSQTVSQVLNALIEGGTTIQLDAKCAYAPSGRSRKLARR
;
A
#
# COMPACT_ATOMS: atom_id res chain seq x y z
N MET A 1 -5.01 8.56 -12.51
CA MET A 1 -3.58 8.19 -12.48
C MET A 1 -3.05 8.07 -13.91
N ASN A 2 -1.77 8.34 -14.16
CA ASN A 2 -1.16 8.21 -15.50
C ASN A 2 -0.75 6.73 -15.76
N LYS A 3 -0.86 6.24 -17.01
CA LYS A 3 -0.50 4.87 -17.41
C LYS A 3 0.93 4.49 -17.00
N LEU A 4 1.89 5.39 -17.20
CA LEU A 4 3.29 5.18 -16.80
C LEU A 4 3.44 4.94 -15.29
N THR A 5 2.59 5.57 -14.49
CA THR A 5 2.60 5.41 -13.04
C THR A 5 2.04 4.05 -12.62
N SER A 6 0.99 3.59 -13.31
CA SER A 6 0.41 2.26 -13.07
C SER A 6 1.41 1.15 -13.40
N GLU A 7 2.08 1.21 -14.56
CA GLU A 7 3.11 0.24 -14.96
C GLU A 7 4.30 0.20 -13.97
N LYS A 8 4.73 1.37 -13.48
CA LYS A 8 5.76 1.44 -12.42
C LYS A 8 5.31 0.72 -11.14
N LEU A 9 4.06 0.88 -10.72
CA LEU A 9 3.54 0.17 -9.54
C LEU A 9 3.45 -1.34 -9.77
N LYS A 10 2.97 -1.78 -10.94
CA LYS A 10 2.92 -3.20 -11.28
C LYS A 10 4.30 -3.84 -11.21
N SER A 11 5.28 -3.22 -11.88
CA SER A 11 6.67 -3.71 -11.87
C SER A 11 7.32 -3.68 -10.49
N GLY A 12 6.93 -2.72 -9.64
CA GLY A 12 7.46 -2.53 -8.29
C GLY A 12 6.71 -3.29 -7.19
N ALA A 13 5.56 -3.91 -7.48
CA ALA A 13 4.67 -4.52 -6.48
C ALA A 13 5.37 -5.57 -5.61
N LEU A 14 6.15 -6.47 -6.21
CA LEU A 14 6.95 -7.47 -5.49
C LEU A 14 8.06 -6.85 -4.63
N ALA A 15 8.69 -5.77 -5.12
CA ALA A 15 9.69 -5.06 -4.34
C ALA A 15 9.07 -4.34 -3.13
N ILE A 16 7.84 -3.82 -3.29
CA ILE A 16 7.04 -3.24 -2.21
C ILE A 16 6.69 -4.31 -1.17
N GLU A 17 6.27 -5.52 -1.58
CA GLU A 17 6.05 -6.62 -0.64
C GLU A 17 7.32 -7.03 0.10
N LYS A 18 8.44 -7.19 -0.62
CA LYS A 18 9.74 -7.50 0.00
C LYS A 18 10.14 -6.42 1.01
N PHE A 19 9.94 -5.15 0.67
CA PHE A 19 10.15 -4.04 1.59
C PHE A 19 9.29 -4.20 2.84
N ARG A 20 7.98 -4.48 2.70
CA ARG A 20 7.07 -4.70 3.85
C ARG A 20 7.49 -5.85 4.76
N ALA A 21 8.17 -6.86 4.22
CA ALA A 21 8.68 -8.00 4.97
C ALA A 21 9.98 -7.73 5.75
N LEU A 22 10.70 -6.63 5.46
CA LEU A 22 11.94 -6.28 6.17
C LEU A 22 11.71 -5.91 7.65
N GLN A 23 12.78 -5.95 8.44
CA GLN A 23 12.77 -5.45 9.81
C GLN A 23 12.59 -3.92 9.85
N GLU A 24 11.99 -3.39 10.92
CA GLU A 24 11.67 -1.96 11.05
C GLU A 24 12.90 -1.06 10.85
N ARG A 25 14.05 -1.46 11.42
CA ARG A 25 15.32 -0.76 11.28
C ARG A 25 15.84 -0.68 9.83
N GLU A 26 15.58 -1.71 9.02
CA GLU A 26 15.97 -1.72 7.61
C GLU A 26 15.01 -0.91 6.76
N GLN A 27 13.74 -0.86 7.14
CA GLN A 27 12.75 -0.05 6.46
C GLN A 27 12.97 1.44 6.66
N GLU A 28 13.36 1.90 7.86
CA GLU A 28 13.50 3.33 8.17
C GLU A 28 14.36 4.08 7.15
N TRP A 29 15.58 3.60 6.86
CA TRP A 29 16.47 4.26 5.91
C TRP A 29 16.07 4.02 4.44
N LEU A 30 15.49 2.86 4.12
CA LEU A 30 14.96 2.57 2.78
C LEU A 30 13.70 3.38 2.46
N TYR A 31 12.92 3.74 3.48
CA TYR A 31 11.73 4.59 3.36
C TYR A 31 12.12 6.01 2.93
N GLU A 32 13.26 6.52 3.39
CA GLU A 32 13.82 7.79 2.90
C GLU A 32 14.12 7.74 1.40
N LEU A 33 14.60 6.61 0.87
CA LEU A 33 14.81 6.43 -0.58
C LEU A 33 13.50 6.35 -1.36
N LEU A 34 12.45 5.80 -0.77
CA LEU A 34 11.11 5.73 -1.36
C LEU A 34 10.41 7.09 -1.44
N SER A 35 10.83 8.07 -0.63
CA SER A 35 10.30 9.44 -0.66
C SER A 35 10.52 10.15 -2.01
N VAL A 36 11.51 9.69 -2.80
CA VAL A 36 11.78 10.17 -4.16
C VAL A 36 10.66 9.76 -5.14
N GLY A 37 9.92 8.68 -4.85
CA GLY A 37 8.84 8.15 -5.67
C GLY A 37 7.47 8.24 -5.00
N LYS A 38 6.71 9.30 -5.27
CA LYS A 38 5.37 9.56 -4.67
C LYS A 38 4.39 8.37 -4.76
N SER A 39 4.47 7.58 -5.83
CA SER A 39 3.55 6.46 -6.08
C SER A 39 3.81 5.26 -5.18
N ALA A 40 5.08 4.92 -4.94
CA ALA A 40 5.44 3.79 -4.08
C ALA A 40 5.12 4.10 -2.60
N LEU A 41 5.31 5.35 -2.20
CA LEU A 41 4.95 5.82 -0.86
C LEU A 41 3.44 5.79 -0.62
N LEU A 42 2.65 6.21 -1.62
CA LEU A 42 1.18 6.09 -1.57
C LEU A 42 0.74 4.62 -1.48
N ALA A 43 1.36 3.72 -2.28
CA ALA A 43 1.07 2.30 -2.23
C ALA A 43 1.35 1.70 -0.84
N LEU A 44 2.47 2.08 -0.21
CA LEU A 44 2.79 1.66 1.16
C LEU A 44 1.77 2.18 2.18
N LYS A 45 1.38 3.46 2.10
CA LYS A 45 0.34 4.03 2.98
C LYS A 45 -0.99 3.30 2.87
N ILE A 46 -1.43 3.03 1.64
CA ILE A 46 -2.67 2.29 1.37
C ILE A 46 -2.57 0.88 1.98
N LEU A 47 -1.46 0.18 1.73
CA LEU A 47 -1.24 -1.17 2.25
C LEU A 47 -1.16 -1.23 3.78
N ASP A 48 -0.64 -0.18 4.41
CA ASP A 48 -0.60 -0.07 5.88
C ASP A 48 -1.99 0.21 6.44
N ALA A 49 -2.79 1.09 5.82
CA ALA A 49 -4.17 1.37 6.23
C ALA A 49 -5.03 0.09 6.23
N ILE A 50 -4.99 -0.69 5.15
CA ILE A 50 -5.79 -1.92 5.02
C ILE A 50 -5.18 -3.16 5.70
N SER A 51 -4.02 -3.00 6.36
CA SER A 51 -3.38 -4.10 7.09
C SER A 51 -3.99 -4.33 8.46
N ALA A 52 -4.52 -3.26 9.09
CA ALA A 52 -5.06 -3.32 10.44
C ALA A 52 -6.51 -3.82 10.45
N CYS A 53 -7.32 -3.35 9.50
CA CYS A 53 -8.72 -3.71 9.34
C CYS A 53 -9.12 -3.56 7.87
N PRO A 54 -10.15 -4.30 7.41
CA PRO A 54 -10.76 -4.03 6.12
C PRO A 54 -11.34 -2.62 6.11
N LEU A 55 -10.94 -1.81 5.13
CA LEU A 55 -11.42 -0.44 4.96
C LEU A 55 -12.07 -0.28 3.59
N SER A 56 -13.06 0.58 3.50
CA SER A 56 -13.66 0.98 2.24
C SER A 56 -12.71 1.87 1.42
N PHE A 57 -12.92 1.94 0.10
CA PHE A 57 -12.11 2.83 -0.74
C PHE A 57 -12.22 4.31 -0.35
N GLU A 58 -13.32 4.73 0.27
CA GLU A 58 -13.52 6.10 0.76
C GLU A 58 -12.72 6.34 2.04
N GLU A 59 -12.76 5.41 3.00
CA GLU A 59 -11.97 5.52 4.24
C GLU A 59 -10.46 5.52 3.96
N ILE A 60 -10.00 4.66 3.04
CA ILE A 60 -8.59 4.63 2.62
C ILE A 60 -8.20 5.95 1.94
N ALA A 61 -9.12 6.51 1.15
CA ALA A 61 -8.90 7.77 0.45
C ALA A 61 -8.73 8.92 1.43
N ASP A 62 -9.58 8.99 2.46
CA ASP A 62 -9.49 9.98 3.54
C ASP A 62 -8.21 9.84 4.36
N GLU A 63 -7.84 8.62 4.77
CA GLU A 63 -6.63 8.37 5.55
C GLU A 63 -5.34 8.65 4.76
N CYS A 64 -5.34 8.36 3.46
CA CYS A 64 -4.18 8.59 2.59
C CYS A 64 -4.15 9.99 1.96
N GLY A 65 -5.20 10.80 2.14
CA GLY A 65 -5.34 12.13 1.54
C GLY A 65 -5.40 12.10 0.00
N CYS A 66 -6.10 11.13 -0.58
CA CYS A 66 -6.23 10.96 -2.03
C CYS A 66 -7.68 10.68 -2.45
N ASN A 67 -7.94 10.46 -3.74
CA ASN A 67 -9.30 10.14 -4.24
C ASN A 67 -9.51 8.60 -4.24
N SER A 68 -10.70 8.12 -3.89
CA SER A 68 -11.08 6.70 -3.94
C SER A 68 -10.82 6.03 -5.30
N GLN A 69 -10.95 6.77 -6.40
CA GLN A 69 -10.57 6.26 -7.73
C GLN A 69 -9.05 6.00 -7.83
N THR A 70 -8.22 6.83 -7.19
CA THR A 70 -6.77 6.62 -7.13
C THR A 70 -6.44 5.41 -6.26
N VAL A 71 -7.14 5.23 -5.14
CA VAL A 71 -7.00 4.04 -4.29
C VAL A 71 -7.29 2.78 -5.08
N SER A 72 -8.43 2.73 -5.78
CA SER A 72 -8.80 1.60 -6.64
C SER A 72 -7.74 1.32 -7.72
N GLN A 73 -7.23 2.36 -8.38
CA GLN A 73 -6.18 2.21 -9.40
C GLN A 73 -4.87 1.66 -8.82
N VAL A 74 -4.48 2.08 -7.62
CA VAL A 74 -3.28 1.59 -6.93
C VAL A 74 -3.45 0.14 -6.50
N LEU A 75 -4.58 -0.21 -5.87
CA LEU A 75 -4.86 -1.57 -5.41
C LEU A 75 -4.91 -2.56 -6.58
N ASN A 76 -5.59 -2.21 -7.66
CA ASN A 76 -5.62 -3.05 -8.86
C ASN A 76 -4.22 -3.22 -9.47
N ALA A 77 -3.40 -2.16 -9.53
CA ALA A 77 -2.03 -2.25 -10.04
C ALA A 77 -1.13 -3.14 -9.16
N LEU A 78 -1.33 -3.14 -7.83
CA LEU A 78 -0.59 -4.00 -6.92
C LEU A 78 -1.01 -5.48 -7.07
N ILE A 79 -2.31 -5.75 -7.23
CA ILE A 79 -2.84 -7.11 -7.48
C ILE A 79 -2.30 -7.65 -8.81
N GLU A 80 -2.38 -6.87 -9.88
CA GLU A 80 -1.81 -7.24 -11.18
C GLU A 80 -0.29 -7.45 -11.10
N GLY A 81 0.40 -6.72 -10.23
CA GLY A 81 1.82 -6.89 -9.94
C GLY A 81 2.17 -8.06 -9.01
N GLY A 82 1.17 -8.82 -8.53
CA GLY A 82 1.37 -10.02 -7.71
C GLY A 82 1.39 -9.81 -6.20
N THR A 83 0.95 -8.65 -5.69
CA THR A 83 0.74 -8.42 -4.26
C THR A 83 -0.54 -9.12 -3.77
N THR A 84 -0.50 -9.73 -2.59
CA THR A 84 -1.65 -10.46 -2.04
C THR A 84 -2.62 -9.49 -1.36
N ILE A 85 -3.65 -9.04 -2.08
CA ILE A 85 -4.71 -8.16 -1.57
C ILE A 85 -6.06 -8.82 -1.80
N GLN A 86 -6.90 -8.83 -0.77
CA GLN A 86 -8.30 -9.23 -0.86
C GLN A 86 -9.15 -8.00 -1.12
N LEU A 87 -9.91 -8.03 -2.22
CA LEU A 87 -10.90 -7.01 -2.55
C LEU A 87 -12.30 -7.60 -2.43
N ASP A 88 -13.17 -6.89 -1.74
CA ASP A 88 -14.62 -7.05 -1.82
C ASP A 88 -15.21 -5.88 -2.62
N ALA A 89 -16.50 -5.91 -2.95
CA ALA A 89 -17.18 -4.93 -3.79
C ALA A 89 -16.97 -3.45 -3.37
N LYS A 90 -16.63 -3.21 -2.09
CA LYS A 90 -16.36 -1.87 -1.55
C LYS A 90 -15.14 -1.77 -0.64
N CYS A 91 -14.58 -2.89 -0.19
CA CYS A 91 -13.56 -2.93 0.86
C CYS A 91 -12.28 -3.58 0.36
N ALA A 92 -11.15 -3.16 0.91
CA ALA A 92 -9.86 -3.77 0.69
C ALA A 92 -9.25 -4.24 2.00
N TYR A 93 -8.60 -5.40 1.93
CA TYR A 93 -7.86 -5.98 3.04
C TYR A 93 -6.57 -6.59 2.52
N ALA A 94 -5.43 -6.24 3.12
CA ALA A 94 -4.16 -6.88 2.80
C ALA A 94 -3.53 -7.40 4.09
N PRO A 95 -3.64 -8.71 4.39
CA PRO A 95 -3.06 -9.27 5.60
C PRO A 95 -1.55 -9.02 5.58
N SER A 96 -1.07 -8.16 6.48
CA SER A 96 0.36 -8.04 6.68
C SER A 96 0.80 -9.15 7.63
N GLY A 97 1.89 -9.85 7.31
CA GLY A 97 2.54 -10.78 8.25
C GLY A 97 3.15 -10.08 9.47
N ARG A 98 2.88 -8.78 9.69
CA ARG A 98 3.39 -7.98 10.80
C ARG A 98 2.35 -7.90 11.91
N SER A 99 2.78 -8.23 13.13
CA SER A 99 2.05 -7.87 14.33
C SER A 99 2.02 -6.34 14.48
N ARG A 100 0.83 -5.82 14.80
CA ARG A 100 0.50 -4.40 14.93
C ARG A 100 1.55 -3.60 15.72
N LYS A 101 1.75 -2.33 15.33
CA LYS A 101 2.25 -1.28 16.25
C LYS A 101 1.47 -1.42 17.55
N LEU A 102 2.19 -1.70 18.64
CA LEU A 102 1.61 -1.79 19.97
C LEU A 102 0.82 -0.49 20.23
N ALA A 103 -0.47 -0.60 20.55
CA ALA A 103 -1.24 0.56 20.97
C ALA A 103 -0.50 1.23 22.13
N ARG A 104 -0.02 2.47 21.93
CA ARG A 104 0.48 3.28 23.04
C ARG A 104 -0.69 3.51 23.98
N ARG A 105 -0.60 2.90 25.17
CA ARG A 105 -1.49 3.15 26.30
C ARG A 105 -1.45 4.62 26.71
#